data_AF-A0A2E9USD3-F1
#
_entry.id   AF-A0A2E9USD3-F1
#
_cell.length_a   1.000
_cell.length_b   1.000
_cell.length_c   1.000
_cell.angle_alpha   90.00
_cell.angle_beta   90.00
_cell.angle_gamma   90.00
#
_symmetry.space_group_name_H-M   'P 1'
#
loop_
_entity.id
_entity.type
_entity.pdbx_description
1 polymer ?
#
loop_
_entity_poly.entity_id
_entity_poly.type
_entity_poly.pdbx_seq_one_letter_code
_entity_poly.pdbx_strand_id
1 'polypeptide(L)'
;MSEQNQEVQTEEAGLLTKRDFMVACQALAETHNRYLEAFQAEEEIDNYSRDEMEHAIQNTHVTFMKFQAILEASEPQQPTVDDLTGDIAEEETQDIPEVK
;
A
#
# COMPACT_ATOMS: atom_id res chain seq x y z
N MET A 1 -31.49 -24.85 -33.87
CA MET A 1 -31.35 -24.24 -32.53
C MET A 1 -30.44 -25.13 -31.71
N SER A 2 -29.23 -24.66 -31.44
CA SER A 2 -28.34 -25.15 -30.38
C SER A 2 -27.22 -24.10 -30.29
N GLU A 3 -27.55 -22.99 -29.64
CA GLU A 3 -26.57 -21.98 -29.23
C GLU A 3 -25.63 -22.67 -28.24
N GLN A 4 -24.37 -22.88 -28.67
CA GLN A 4 -23.30 -23.29 -27.77
C GLN A 4 -22.99 -22.09 -26.88
N ASN A 5 -23.61 -22.05 -25.70
CA ASN A 5 -23.13 -21.26 -24.58
C ASN A 5 -21.75 -21.80 -24.19
N GLN A 6 -20.72 -21.25 -24.80
CA GLN A 6 -19.37 -21.30 -24.26
C GLN A 6 -19.40 -20.42 -23.00
N GLU A 7 -19.65 -21.05 -21.86
CA GLU A 7 -19.28 -20.47 -20.57
C GLU A 7 -17.79 -20.19 -20.64
N VAL A 8 -17.45 -18.90 -20.78
CA VAL A 8 -16.09 -18.41 -20.61
C VAL A 8 -15.77 -18.66 -19.14
N GLN A 9 -15.18 -19.81 -18.85
CA GLN A 9 -14.46 -20.02 -17.60
C GLN A 9 -13.30 -19.04 -17.64
N THR A 10 -13.48 -17.87 -17.01
CA THR A 10 -12.39 -16.98 -16.68
C THR A 10 -11.51 -17.76 -15.71
N GLU A 11 -10.47 -18.41 -16.25
CA GLU A 11 -9.37 -18.93 -15.44
C GLU A 11 -8.84 -17.74 -14.62
N GLU A 12 -9.09 -17.73 -13.30
CA GLU A 12 -8.40 -16.85 -12.33
C GLU A 12 -6.92 -17.25 -12.20
N ALA A 13 -6.25 -17.40 -13.33
CA ALA A 13 -4.81 -17.60 -13.37
C ALA A 13 -4.12 -16.27 -13.02
N GLY A 14 -3.60 -16.19 -11.79
CA GLY A 14 -2.32 -15.53 -11.52
C GLY A 14 -2.32 -14.02 -11.26
N LEU A 15 -3.36 -13.45 -10.63
CA LEU A 15 -3.26 -12.09 -10.10
C LEU A 15 -2.60 -12.09 -8.71
N LEU A 16 -1.65 -11.16 -8.50
CA LEU A 16 -1.01 -10.97 -7.20
C LEU A 16 -2.03 -10.48 -6.18
N THR A 17 -2.09 -11.16 -5.03
CA THR A 17 -2.97 -10.80 -3.92
C THR A 17 -2.31 -9.81 -2.98
N LYS A 18 -3.11 -9.16 -2.12
CA LYS A 18 -2.60 -8.33 -1.02
C LYS A 18 -1.57 -9.08 -0.15
N ARG A 19 -1.79 -10.38 0.07
CA ARG A 19 -0.87 -11.22 0.84
C ARG A 19 0.49 -11.32 0.14
N ASP A 20 0.52 -11.47 -1.18
CA ASP A 20 1.77 -11.56 -1.94
C ASP A 20 2.58 -10.26 -1.83
N PHE A 21 1.89 -9.10 -1.89
CA PHE A 21 2.54 -7.81 -1.66
C PHE A 21 3.07 -7.66 -0.23
N MET A 22 2.34 -8.12 0.80
CA MET A 22 2.83 -8.11 2.18
C MET A 22 4.09 -8.96 2.36
N VAL A 23 4.10 -10.16 1.77
CA VAL A 23 5.27 -11.07 1.81
C VAL A 23 6.45 -10.43 1.09
N ALA A 24 6.22 -9.80 -0.08
CA ALA A 24 7.27 -9.09 -0.81
C ALA A 24 7.84 -7.91 -0.01
N CYS A 25 6.99 -7.10 0.64
CA CYS A 25 7.45 -6.03 1.53
C CYS A 25 8.32 -6.57 2.67
N GLN A 26 7.91 -7.67 3.31
CA GLN A 26 8.68 -8.28 4.38
C GLN A 26 10.05 -8.76 3.88
N ALA A 27 10.08 -9.49 2.76
CA ALA A 27 11.33 -10.00 2.18
C ALA A 27 12.28 -8.87 1.76
N LEU A 28 11.75 -7.77 1.21
CA LEU A 28 12.53 -6.59 0.86
C LEU A 28 13.10 -5.88 2.09
N ALA A 29 12.32 -5.77 3.16
CA ALA A 29 12.79 -5.18 4.42
C ALA A 29 13.92 -6.01 5.05
N GLU A 30 13.76 -7.33 5.10
CA GLU A 30 14.80 -8.24 5.60
C GLU A 30 16.08 -8.15 4.76
N THR A 31 15.95 -8.13 3.43
CA THR A 31 17.10 -8.01 2.51
C THR A 31 17.80 -6.66 2.67
N HIS A 32 17.04 -5.57 2.75
CA HIS A 32 17.59 -4.23 2.95
C HIS A 32 18.39 -4.15 4.26
N ASN A 33 17.82 -4.64 5.37
CA ASN A 33 18.49 -4.65 6.65
C ASN A 33 19.78 -5.48 6.61
N ARG A 34 19.74 -6.65 5.97
CA ARG A 34 20.92 -7.51 5.82
C ARG A 34 22.04 -6.83 5.03
N TYR A 35 21.72 -6.17 3.92
CA TYR A 35 22.71 -5.40 3.17
C TYR A 35 23.22 -4.20 3.95
N LEU A 36 22.36 -3.51 4.71
CA LEU A 36 22.77 -2.38 5.54
C LEU A 36 23.72 -2.80 6.66
N GLU A 37 23.44 -3.92 7.33
CA GLU A 37 24.30 -4.50 8.35
C GLU A 37 25.67 -4.89 7.78
N ALA A 38 25.69 -5.60 6.65
CA ALA A 38 26.94 -5.98 5.97
C ALA A 38 27.75 -4.74 5.53
N PHE A 39 27.09 -3.73 4.98
CA PHE A 39 27.73 -2.47 4.58
C PHE A 39 28.34 -1.72 5.76
N GLN A 40 27.66 -1.71 6.92
CA GLN A 40 28.16 -1.09 8.15
C GLN A 40 29.33 -1.88 8.77
N ALA A 41 29.30 -3.21 8.66
CA ALA A 41 30.35 -4.10 9.14
C ALA A 41 31.55 -4.19 8.18
N GLU A 42 31.47 -3.58 7.00
CA GLU A 42 32.45 -3.71 5.90
C GLU A 42 32.65 -5.18 5.48
N GLU A 43 31.62 -6.00 5.63
CA GLU A 43 31.61 -7.40 5.24
C GLU A 43 31.18 -7.57 3.79
N GLU A 44 31.83 -8.48 3.07
CA GLU A 44 31.40 -8.86 1.73
C GLU A 44 30.18 -9.79 1.83
N ILE A 45 29.10 -9.41 1.15
CA ILE A 45 27.89 -10.21 1.00
C ILE A 45 27.58 -10.39 -0.49
N ASP A 46 27.23 -11.61 -0.88
CA ASP A 46 26.82 -11.96 -2.25
C ASP A 46 27.83 -11.55 -3.35
N ASN A 47 29.11 -11.41 -2.99
CA ASN A 47 30.22 -10.91 -3.82
C ASN A 47 30.01 -9.48 -4.36
N TYR A 48 29.22 -8.65 -3.67
CA TYR A 48 29.12 -7.24 -4.00
C TYR A 48 30.32 -6.45 -3.50
N SER A 49 30.87 -5.61 -4.37
CA SER A 49 31.73 -4.51 -3.93
C SER A 49 30.93 -3.51 -3.09
N ARG A 50 31.65 -2.63 -2.37
CA ARG A 50 31.03 -1.62 -1.51
C ARG A 50 30.06 -0.70 -2.27
N ASP A 51 30.46 -0.22 -3.43
CA ASP A 51 29.64 0.67 -4.26
C ASP A 51 28.40 -0.08 -4.79
N GLU A 52 28.55 -1.33 -5.20
CA GLU A 52 27.42 -2.17 -5.62
C GLU A 52 26.44 -2.45 -4.48
N MET A 53 26.95 -2.60 -3.25
CA MET A 53 26.14 -2.80 -2.06
C MET A 53 25.37 -1.53 -1.68
N GLU A 54 25.98 -0.35 -1.77
CA GLU A 54 25.28 0.94 -1.60
C GLU A 54 24.13 1.08 -2.61
N HIS A 55 24.40 0.75 -3.89
CA HIS A 55 23.36 0.73 -4.91
C HIS A 55 22.26 -0.31 -4.62
N ALA A 56 22.62 -1.50 -4.14
CA ALA A 56 21.67 -2.55 -3.79
C ALA A 56 20.77 -2.13 -2.61
N ILE A 57 21.32 -1.49 -1.58
CA ILE A 57 20.57 -0.92 -0.44
C ILE A 57 19.55 0.12 -0.93
N GLN A 58 19.99 1.04 -1.78
CA GLN A 58 19.11 2.08 -2.31
C GLN A 58 18.00 1.49 -3.19
N ASN A 59 18.33 0.52 -4.04
CA ASN A 59 17.36 -0.13 -4.92
C ASN A 59 16.33 -0.96 -4.13
N THR A 60 16.75 -1.69 -3.10
CA THR A 60 15.84 -2.43 -2.22
C THR A 60 14.91 -1.50 -1.46
N HIS A 61 15.41 -0.37 -0.95
CA HIS A 61 14.59 0.65 -0.30
C HIS A 61 13.53 1.26 -1.24
N VAL A 62 13.93 1.66 -2.44
CA VAL A 62 12.98 2.21 -3.45
C VAL A 62 11.94 1.16 -3.85
N THR A 63 12.34 -0.11 -3.98
CA THR A 63 11.41 -1.19 -4.33
C THR A 63 10.42 -1.44 -3.19
N PHE A 64 10.89 -1.46 -1.94
CA PHE A 64 10.02 -1.57 -0.77
C PHE A 64 8.96 -0.47 -0.76
N MET A 65 9.35 0.79 -0.94
CA MET A 65 8.40 1.92 -0.98
C MET A 65 7.33 1.76 -2.05
N LYS A 66 7.68 1.24 -3.24
CA LYS A 66 6.72 1.01 -4.32
C LYS A 66 5.71 -0.08 -3.96
N PHE A 67 6.17 -1.18 -3.38
CA PHE A 67 5.29 -2.26 -2.93
C PHE A 67 4.38 -1.80 -1.79
N GLN A 68 4.91 -0.99 -0.86
CA GLN A 68 4.13 -0.40 0.21
C GLN A 68 3.03 0.54 -0.34
N ALA A 69 3.35 1.41 -1.29
CA ALA A 69 2.36 2.30 -1.91
C ALA A 69 1.25 1.51 -2.63
N ILE A 70 1.58 0.39 -3.29
CA ILE A 70 0.59 -0.50 -3.90
C ILE A 70 -0.31 -1.12 -2.82
N LEU A 71 0.26 -1.53 -1.69
CA LEU A 71 -0.47 -2.12 -0.58
C LEU A 71 -1.46 -1.13 0.04
N GLU A 72 -1.02 0.10 0.27
CA GLU A 72 -1.84 1.21 0.79
C GLU A 72 -2.97 1.58 -0.17
N ALA A 73 -2.69 1.64 -1.47
CA ALA A 73 -3.71 1.88 -2.51
C ALA A 73 -4.72 0.72 -2.65
N SER A 74 -4.35 -0.48 -2.20
CA SER A 74 -5.24 -1.65 -2.19
C SER A 74 -6.16 -1.68 -0.96
N GLU A 75 -5.97 -0.77 0.01
CA GLU A 75 -6.90 -0.61 1.12
C GLU A 75 -8.08 0.26 0.66
N PRO A 76 -9.34 -0.17 0.87
CA PRO A 76 -10.47 0.70 0.60
C PRO A 76 -10.31 1.95 1.48
N GLN A 77 -10.26 3.13 0.84
CA GLN A 77 -10.16 4.39 1.58
C GLN A 77 -11.36 4.47 2.53
N GLN A 78 -11.10 4.38 3.82
CA GLN A 78 -12.11 4.72 4.81
C GLN A 78 -12.39 6.22 4.65
N PRO A 79 -13.67 6.64 4.49
CA PRO A 79 -13.98 8.06 4.41
C PRO A 79 -13.43 8.75 5.66
N THR A 80 -12.56 9.73 5.46
CA THR A 80 -12.04 10.53 6.57
C THR A 80 -13.17 11.39 7.10
N VAL A 81 -13.24 11.55 8.42
CA VAL A 81 -14.27 12.34 9.12
C VAL A 81 -14.40 13.80 8.65
N ASP A 82 -13.40 14.32 7.92
CA ASP A 82 -13.45 15.64 7.27
C ASP A 82 -14.46 15.74 6.11
N ASP A 83 -14.93 14.63 5.53
CA ASP A 83 -15.98 14.65 4.48
C ASP A 83 -17.40 14.83 5.05
N LEU A 84 -17.57 14.80 6.38
CA LEU A 84 -18.87 14.93 7.06
C LEU A 84 -19.13 16.33 7.63
N THR A 85 -18.19 17.28 7.52
CA THR A 85 -18.37 18.66 8.00
C THR A 85 -18.86 19.64 6.93
N GLY A 86 -19.31 19.14 5.77
CA GLY A 86 -19.97 19.95 4.77
C GLY A 86 -21.35 20.42 5.23
N ASP A 87 -21.48 21.72 5.50
CA ASP A 87 -22.71 22.50 5.65
C ASP A 87 -23.70 22.04 6.74
N ILE A 88 -23.41 22.36 8.00
CA ILE A 88 -24.48 22.67 8.95
C ILE A 88 -24.78 24.17 8.79
N ALA A 89 -25.74 24.49 7.92
CA ALA A 89 -26.32 25.82 7.88
C ALA A 89 -26.85 26.16 9.28
N GLU A 90 -26.40 27.29 9.82
CA GLU A 90 -26.93 27.88 11.04
C GLU A 90 -28.42 28.20 10.81
N GLU A 91 -29.33 27.30 11.21
CA GLU A 91 -30.75 27.65 11.30
C GLU A 91 -30.92 28.67 12.44
N GLU A 92 -31.32 29.87 12.03
CA GLU A 92 -31.76 30.98 12.88
C GLU A 92 -32.63 30.48 14.04
N THR A 93 -32.20 30.78 15.27
CA THR A 93 -33.01 30.61 16.47
C THR A 93 -34.26 31.49 16.38
N GLN A 94 -35.42 30.87 16.13
CA GLN A 94 -36.71 31.54 16.20
C GLN A 94 -37.07 31.88 17.65
N ASP A 95 -37.34 33.17 17.84
CA ASP A 95 -37.88 33.83 19.03
C ASP A 95 -39.13 33.10 19.57
N ILE A 96 -39.09 32.69 20.85
CA ILE A 96 -40.24 32.13 21.55
C ILE A 96 -40.94 33.28 22.29
N PRO A 97 -42.21 33.62 22.00
CA PRO A 97 -42.88 34.68 22.73
C PRO A 97 -43.25 34.22 24.15
N GLU A 98 -42.87 35.05 25.11
CA GLU A 98 -43.18 34.92 26.54
C GLU A 98 -44.70 34.97 26.77
N VAL A 99 -45.27 33.88 27.28
CA VAL A 99 -46.70 33.79 27.62
C VAL A 99 -46.90 34.46 28.98
N LYS A 100 -47.75 35.50 29.00
CA LYS A 100 -48.18 36.25 30.19
C LYS A 100 -48.87 35.40 31.25
#